data_AF-A0A1G4LC93-F1
#
_entry.id   AF-A0A1G4LC93-F1
#
_cell.length_a   1.000
_cell.length_b   1.000
_cell.length_c   1.000
_cell.angle_alpha   90.00
_cell.angle_beta   90.00
_cell.angle_gamma   90.00
#
_symmetry.space_group_name_H-M   'P 1'
#
loop_
_entity.id
_entity.type
_entity.pdbx_description
1 polymer ?
#
loop_
_entity_poly.entity_id
_entity_poly.type
_entity_poly.pdbx_seq_one_letter_code
_entity_poly.pdbx_strand_id
1 'polypeptide(L)'
;MNKSEFLEQLSSSLRNMPNVEKKDIISEYETHFISGKQDGKSEEEISKKLGNPKTIAKELNVSYAISNADNKRSFKNMITALFSVMSLSVLNFTCIIIAFFVLLFLLPILLALIIATPLLIISPILLIGLGFFKGFHQISYSDVYNVFIAFCSGLLISVISYQMVKHLYATLVKYLKWNIAILQR
;
A
#
# COMPACT_ATOMS: atom_id res chain seq x y z
N MET A 1 46.18 8.68 4.82
CA MET A 1 45.78 8.51 3.41
C MET A 1 45.78 9.90 2.80
N ASN A 2 46.25 10.03 1.57
CA ASN A 2 46.22 11.32 0.88
C ASN A 2 44.80 11.62 0.36
N LYS A 3 44.58 12.83 -0.15
CA LYS A 3 43.28 13.26 -0.67
C LYS A 3 42.75 12.32 -1.76
N SER A 4 43.61 11.94 -2.71
CA SER A 4 43.22 11.12 -3.87
C SER A 4 42.74 9.74 -3.44
N GLU A 5 43.49 9.08 -2.55
CA GLU A 5 43.15 7.77 -1.97
C GLU A 5 41.83 7.82 -1.21
N PHE A 6 41.61 8.87 -0.42
CA PHE A 6 40.38 9.03 0.36
C PHE A 6 39.15 9.13 -0.56
N LEU A 7 39.21 10.02 -1.56
CA LEU A 7 38.08 10.28 -2.46
C LEU A 7 37.79 9.07 -3.37
N GLU A 8 38.82 8.36 -3.83
CA GLU A 8 38.66 7.14 -4.63
C GLU A 8 38.00 6.01 -3.81
N GLN A 9 38.43 5.81 -2.56
CA GLN A 9 37.82 4.83 -1.67
C GLN A 9 36.38 5.19 -1.30
N LEU A 10 36.08 6.47 -1.09
CA LEU A 10 34.72 6.95 -0.84
C LEU A 10 33.83 6.70 -2.06
N SER A 11 34.26 7.15 -3.25
CA SER A 11 33.51 6.99 -4.51
C SER A 11 33.21 5.52 -4.85
N SER A 12 34.23 4.66 -4.74
CA SER A 12 34.10 3.22 -5.02
C SER A 12 33.19 2.48 -4.01
N SER A 13 32.99 3.05 -2.83
CA SER A 13 32.13 2.51 -1.77
C SER A 13 30.69 3.02 -1.84
N LEU A 14 30.42 4.12 -2.55
CA LEU A 14 29.07 4.67 -2.80
C LEU A 14 28.34 3.96 -3.95
N ARG A 15 28.36 2.62 -4.01
CA ARG A 15 27.88 1.86 -5.19
C ARG A 15 26.37 1.99 -5.46
N ASN A 16 25.57 2.20 -4.41
CA ASN A 16 24.11 2.17 -4.49
C ASN A 16 23.45 3.53 -4.80
N MET A 17 24.26 4.57 -5.04
CA MET A 17 23.79 5.90 -5.40
C MET A 17 23.89 6.16 -6.92
N PRO A 18 23.03 7.02 -7.50
CA PRO A 18 23.20 7.54 -8.85
C PRO A 18 24.51 8.32 -8.99
N ASN A 19 25.08 8.33 -10.19
CA ASN A 19 26.34 9.05 -10.46
C ASN A 19 26.27 10.55 -10.20
N VAL A 20 25.09 11.16 -10.28
CA VAL A 20 24.89 12.59 -9.99
C VAL A 20 25.16 12.86 -8.50
N GLU A 21 24.46 12.17 -7.60
CA GLU A 21 24.65 12.36 -6.16
C GLU A 21 26.06 11.98 -5.68
N LYS A 22 26.66 10.94 -6.27
CA LYS A 22 28.06 10.60 -5.95
C LYS A 22 29.00 11.77 -6.24
N LYS A 23 28.81 12.48 -7.36
CA LYS A 23 29.66 13.63 -7.70
C LYS A 23 29.50 14.76 -6.70
N ASP A 24 28.27 15.02 -6.26
CA ASP A 24 28.00 16.08 -5.29
C ASP A 24 28.65 15.78 -3.94
N ILE A 25 28.50 14.55 -3.44
CA ILE A 25 29.15 14.08 -2.20
C ILE A 25 30.68 14.20 -2.31
N ILE A 26 31.27 13.74 -3.42
CA ILE A 26 32.71 13.80 -3.61
C ILE A 26 33.21 15.26 -3.66
N SER A 27 32.45 16.17 -4.28
CA SER A 27 32.78 17.60 -4.34
C SER A 27 32.75 18.27 -2.96
N GLU A 28 31.82 17.87 -2.09
CA GLU A 28 31.74 18.35 -0.70
C GLU A 28 32.98 17.93 0.11
N TYR A 29 33.35 16.64 0.04
CA TYR A 29 34.56 16.16 0.72
C TYR A 29 35.84 16.76 0.14
N GLU A 30 35.89 17.00 -1.17
CA GLU A 30 36.99 17.74 -1.79
C GLU A 30 37.13 19.16 -1.21
N THR A 31 36.01 19.85 -0.99
CA THR A 31 35.98 21.18 -0.36
C THR A 31 36.52 21.15 1.08
N HIS A 32 36.26 20.08 1.83
CA HIS A 32 36.85 19.89 3.16
C HIS A 32 38.36 19.74 3.13
N PHE A 33 38.93 19.02 2.15
CA PHE A 33 40.37 18.92 1.98
C PHE A 33 41.00 20.26 1.59
N ILE A 34 40.35 21.03 0.72
CA ILE A 34 40.81 22.37 0.32
C ILE A 34 40.86 23.30 1.54
N SER A 35 39.77 23.33 2.33
CA SER A 35 39.67 24.17 3.52
C SER A 35 40.69 23.77 4.59
N GLY A 36 40.86 22.47 4.84
CA GLY A 36 41.86 21.99 5.80
C GLY A 36 43.29 22.32 5.40
N LYS A 37 43.59 22.34 4.09
CA LYS A 37 44.90 22.74 3.58
C LYS A 37 45.13 24.25 3.73
N GLN A 38 44.09 25.08 3.56
CA GLN A 38 44.15 26.52 3.83
C GLN A 38 44.42 26.82 5.32
N ASP A 39 43.90 25.98 6.22
CA ASP A 39 44.20 26.03 7.65
C ASP A 39 45.63 25.53 8.01
N GLY A 40 46.44 25.15 7.03
CA GLY A 40 47.81 24.65 7.24
C GLY A 40 47.90 23.19 7.73
N LYS A 41 46.81 22.41 7.66
CA LYS A 41 46.82 20.98 8.04
C LYS A 41 47.33 20.11 6.90
N SER A 42 47.98 18.99 7.24
CA SER A 42 48.38 18.00 6.24
C SER A 42 47.17 17.18 5.73
N GLU A 43 47.27 16.59 4.53
CA GLU A 43 46.20 15.74 4.00
C GLU A 43 45.93 14.52 4.89
N GLU A 44 46.98 13.98 5.51
CA GLU A 44 46.87 12.86 6.44
C GLU A 44 46.10 13.25 7.71
N GLU A 45 46.34 14.45 8.25
CA GLU A 45 45.61 14.97 9.41
C GLU A 45 44.13 15.21 9.09
N ILE A 46 43.86 15.77 7.92
CA ILE A 46 42.49 15.97 7.44
C ILE A 46 41.79 14.63 7.27
N SER A 47 42.44 13.64 6.64
CA SER A 47 41.88 12.30 6.46
C SER A 47 41.58 11.59 7.78
N LYS A 48 42.47 11.72 8.78
CA LYS A 48 42.25 11.17 10.12
C LYS A 48 41.07 11.83 10.82
N LYS A 49 40.90 13.14 10.64
CA LYS A 49 39.78 13.89 11.22
C LYS A 49 38.44 13.54 10.57
N LEU A 50 38.44 13.33 9.24
CA LEU A 50 37.25 12.91 8.50
C LEU A 50 36.87 11.45 8.80
N GLY A 51 37.85 10.58 9.07
CA GLY A 51 37.63 9.19 9.46
C GLY A 51 37.79 8.20 8.31
N ASN A 52 37.09 7.06 8.38
CA ASN A 52 37.24 5.99 7.39
C ASN A 52 36.24 6.17 6.22
N PRO A 53 36.70 6.30 4.96
CA PRO A 53 35.83 6.53 3.81
C PRO A 53 34.82 5.40 3.57
N LYS A 54 35.13 4.14 3.95
CA LYS A 54 34.18 3.03 3.83
C LYS A 54 33.03 3.12 4.83
N THR A 55 33.33 3.57 6.05
CA THR A 55 32.30 3.77 7.10
C THR A 55 31.37 4.91 6.71
N ILE A 56 31.94 6.02 6.25
CA ILE A 56 31.19 7.18 5.73
C ILE A 56 30.28 6.73 4.57
N ALA A 57 30.82 5.99 3.60
CA ALA A 57 30.03 5.49 2.49
C ALA A 57 28.88 4.58 2.93
N LYS A 58 29.07 3.76 3.97
CA LYS A 58 28.02 2.90 4.52
C LYS A 58 26.88 3.73 5.10
N GLU A 59 27.19 4.75 5.89
CA GLU A 59 26.20 5.65 6.48
C GLU A 59 25.42 6.43 5.42
N LEU A 60 26.13 6.99 4.43
CA LEU A 60 25.53 7.72 3.32
C LEU A 60 24.61 6.84 2.47
N ASN A 61 25.03 5.61 2.14
CA ASN A 61 24.18 4.65 1.42
C ASN A 61 22.90 4.29 2.20
N VAL A 62 22.99 4.15 3.52
CA VAL A 62 21.81 3.87 4.38
C VAL A 62 20.88 5.07 4.40
N SER A 63 21.41 6.27 4.60
CA SER A 63 20.61 7.51 4.63
C SER A 63 19.89 7.74 3.29
N TYR A 64 20.59 7.54 2.17
CA TYR A 64 19.99 7.61 0.84
C TYR A 64 18.94 6.52 0.60
N ALA A 65 19.18 5.29 1.02
CA ALA A 65 18.21 4.20 0.88
C ALA A 65 16.92 4.50 1.67
N ILE A 66 17.01 5.10 2.86
CA ILE A 66 15.86 5.52 3.66
C ILE A 66 15.13 6.68 2.99
N SER A 67 15.84 7.74 2.61
CA SER A 67 15.25 8.92 1.96
C SER A 67 14.59 8.59 0.62
N ASN A 68 15.11 7.62 -0.12
CA ASN A 68 14.55 7.19 -1.40
C ASN A 68 13.44 6.13 -1.23
N ALA A 69 13.40 5.43 -0.10
CA ALA A 69 12.30 4.52 0.26
C ALA A 69 11.01 5.28 0.63
N ASP A 70 11.11 6.49 1.15
CA ASP A 70 9.95 7.35 1.44
C ASP A 70 9.26 7.86 0.16
N ASN A 71 9.98 7.93 -0.97
CA ASN A 71 9.48 8.53 -2.21
C ASN A 71 8.80 7.54 -3.18
N LYS A 72 8.80 6.23 -2.86
CA LYS A 72 7.97 5.25 -3.57
C LYS A 72 6.99 4.63 -2.60
N ARG A 73 5.71 4.99 -2.74
CA ARG A 73 4.56 4.19 -2.28
C ARG A 73 4.64 2.81 -2.92
N SER A 74 5.50 1.97 -2.37
CA SER A 74 5.83 0.65 -2.87
C SER A 74 4.99 -0.33 -2.07
N PHE A 75 4.17 -1.10 -2.76
CA PHE A 75 3.40 -2.22 -2.20
C PHE A 75 4.24 -3.08 -1.24
N LYS A 76 5.56 -3.17 -1.46
CA LYS A 76 6.49 -3.89 -0.59
C LYS A 76 6.63 -3.28 0.80
N ASN A 77 6.72 -1.96 0.93
CA ASN A 77 6.77 -1.29 2.25
C ASN A 77 5.42 -1.37 2.96
N MET A 78 4.31 -1.34 2.22
CA MET A 78 2.98 -1.61 2.77
C MET A 78 2.86 -3.06 3.29
N ILE A 79 3.35 -4.05 2.53
CA ILE A 79 3.37 -5.47 2.95
C ILE A 79 4.32 -5.67 4.13
N THR A 80 5.52 -5.10 4.12
CA THR A 80 6.47 -5.20 5.24
C THR A 80 5.94 -4.50 6.48
N ALA A 81 5.29 -3.34 6.36
CA ALA A 81 4.61 -2.69 7.48
C ALA A 81 3.45 -3.55 8.01
N LEU A 82 2.64 -4.16 7.13
CA LEU A 82 1.59 -5.11 7.54
C LEU A 82 2.19 -6.31 8.29
N PHE A 83 3.31 -6.87 7.83
CA PHE A 83 4.01 -7.97 8.51
C PHE A 83 4.66 -7.55 9.84
N SER A 84 5.16 -6.32 9.96
CA SER A 84 5.68 -5.78 11.22
C SER A 84 4.57 -5.51 12.23
N VAL A 85 3.41 -5.04 11.75
CA VAL A 85 2.18 -4.88 12.54
C VAL A 85 1.66 -6.24 13.03
N MET A 86 1.70 -7.27 12.18
CA MET A 86 1.41 -8.65 12.54
C MET A 86 2.36 -9.23 13.61
N SER A 87 3.60 -8.71 13.67
CA SER A 87 4.63 -9.18 14.60
C SER A 87 4.50 -8.61 16.02
N LEU A 88 3.70 -7.56 16.25
CA LEU A 88 3.42 -7.04 17.59
C LEU A 88 2.28 -7.85 18.27
N SER A 89 2.69 -9.00 18.82
CA SER A 89 2.22 -9.58 20.07
C SER A 89 0.71 -9.85 20.24
N VAL A 90 0.24 -11.01 19.78
CA VAL A 90 -0.99 -11.74 20.19
C VAL A 90 -2.35 -11.07 19.92
N LEU A 91 -2.59 -9.81 20.28
CA LEU A 91 -3.88 -9.12 20.07
C LEU A 91 -4.19 -8.88 18.58
N ASN A 92 -3.15 -8.61 17.78
CA ASN A 92 -3.31 -8.44 16.34
C ASN A 92 -3.62 -9.77 15.64
N PHE A 93 -3.11 -10.89 16.15
CA PHE A 93 -3.37 -12.22 15.62
C PHE A 93 -4.85 -12.61 15.75
N THR A 94 -5.43 -12.41 16.94
CA THR A 94 -6.87 -12.64 17.14
C THR A 94 -7.72 -11.74 16.26
N CYS A 95 -7.33 -10.47 16.10
CA CYS A 95 -8.09 -9.54 15.26
C CYS A 95 -8.02 -9.87 13.77
N ILE A 96 -6.85 -10.28 13.27
CA ILE A 96 -6.67 -10.74 11.89
C ILE A 96 -7.45 -12.03 11.64
N ILE A 97 -7.46 -12.95 12.59
CA ILE A 97 -8.29 -14.17 12.51
C ILE A 97 -9.77 -13.81 12.43
N ILE A 98 -10.26 -12.91 13.28
CA ILE A 98 -11.65 -12.46 13.25
C ILE A 98 -11.96 -11.77 11.91
N ALA A 99 -11.09 -10.87 11.44
CA ALA A 99 -11.26 -10.20 10.15
C ALA A 99 -11.24 -11.19 8.97
N PHE A 100 -10.38 -12.21 9.02
CA PHE A 100 -10.30 -13.28 8.04
C PHE A 100 -11.60 -14.09 8.00
N PHE A 101 -12.13 -14.52 9.14
CA PHE A 101 -13.40 -15.24 9.20
C PHE A 101 -14.60 -14.37 8.79
N VAL A 102 -14.65 -13.11 9.22
CA VAL A 102 -15.67 -12.15 8.78
C VAL A 102 -15.62 -12.01 7.27
N LEU A 103 -14.44 -11.80 6.68
CA LEU A 103 -14.31 -11.73 5.22
C LEU A 103 -14.71 -13.04 4.55
N LEU A 104 -14.27 -14.19 5.07
CA LEU A 104 -14.55 -15.52 4.51
C LEU A 104 -16.05 -15.80 4.44
N PHE A 105 -16.81 -15.47 5.50
CA PHE A 105 -18.26 -15.69 5.54
C PHE A 105 -19.05 -14.64 4.76
N LEU A 106 -18.57 -13.39 4.72
CA LEU A 106 -19.31 -12.25 4.19
C LEU A 106 -19.05 -12.04 2.69
N LEU A 107 -17.87 -12.40 2.19
CA LEU A 107 -17.51 -12.32 0.77
C LEU A 107 -18.47 -13.10 -0.16
N PRO A 108 -18.81 -14.38 0.09
CA PRO A 108 -19.74 -15.12 -0.77
C PRO A 108 -21.15 -14.52 -0.75
N ILE A 109 -21.60 -14.00 0.39
CA ILE A 109 -22.89 -13.30 0.53
C ILE A 109 -22.88 -12.02 -0.32
N LEU A 110 -21.79 -11.26 -0.26
CA LEU A 110 -21.63 -10.00 -0.98
C LEU A 110 -21.54 -10.23 -2.50
N LEU A 111 -20.82 -11.26 -2.94
CA LEU A 111 -20.78 -11.69 -4.34
C LEU A 111 -22.17 -12.14 -4.83
N ALA A 112 -22.87 -12.96 -4.04
CA ALA A 112 -24.23 -13.38 -4.36
C ALA A 112 -25.17 -12.17 -4.49
N LEU A 113 -25.06 -11.17 -3.60
CA LEU A 113 -25.85 -9.95 -3.69
C LEU A 113 -25.54 -9.14 -4.96
N ILE A 114 -24.25 -8.96 -5.29
CA ILE A 114 -23.84 -8.20 -6.47
C ILE A 114 -24.34 -8.84 -7.77
N ILE A 115 -24.39 -10.18 -7.83
CA ILE A 115 -24.86 -10.90 -9.02
C ILE A 115 -26.40 -10.98 -9.06
N ALA A 116 -27.05 -11.27 -7.94
CA ALA A 116 -28.49 -11.46 -7.89
C ALA A 116 -29.26 -10.13 -8.06
N THR A 117 -28.75 -9.03 -7.50
CA THR A 117 -29.48 -7.74 -7.51
C THR A 117 -29.77 -7.21 -8.92
N PRO A 118 -28.80 -7.17 -9.87
CA PRO A 118 -29.08 -6.78 -11.25
C PRO A 118 -30.08 -7.70 -11.94
N LEU A 119 -29.97 -9.02 -11.72
CA LEU A 119 -30.90 -9.99 -12.31
C LEU A 119 -32.34 -9.74 -11.85
N LEU A 120 -32.53 -9.46 -10.57
CA LEU A 120 -33.84 -9.13 -9.99
C LEU A 120 -34.39 -7.81 -10.52
N ILE A 121 -33.55 -6.77 -10.64
CA ILE A 121 -33.95 -5.46 -11.16
C ILE A 121 -34.30 -5.52 -12.66
N ILE A 122 -33.58 -6.33 -13.44
CA ILE A 122 -33.79 -6.48 -14.88
C ILE A 122 -34.94 -7.47 -15.18
N SER A 123 -35.42 -8.22 -14.19
CA SER A 123 -36.47 -9.25 -14.36
C SER A 123 -37.74 -8.78 -15.10
N PRO A 124 -38.26 -7.55 -14.93
CA PRO A 124 -39.41 -7.08 -15.71
C PRO A 124 -39.11 -6.96 -17.20
N ILE A 125 -37.91 -6.49 -17.55
CA ILE A 125 -37.45 -6.35 -18.93
C ILE A 125 -37.28 -7.73 -19.58
N LEU A 126 -36.74 -8.70 -18.83
CA LEU A 126 -36.62 -10.09 -19.31
C LEU A 126 -37.98 -10.73 -19.60
N LEU A 127 -38.98 -10.49 -18.75
CA LEU A 127 -40.32 -11.02 -18.96
C LEU A 127 -40.97 -10.44 -20.23
N ILE A 128 -40.84 -9.13 -20.44
CA ILE A 128 -41.32 -8.46 -21.65
C ILE A 128 -40.60 -9.02 -22.89
N GLY A 129 -39.28 -9.19 -22.82
CA GLY A 129 -38.49 -9.81 -23.88
C GLY A 129 -38.98 -11.22 -24.23
N LEU A 130 -39.21 -12.07 -23.23
CA LEU A 130 -39.77 -13.41 -23.42
C LEU A 130 -41.15 -13.37 -24.09
N GLY A 131 -41.99 -12.39 -23.77
CA GLY A 131 -43.27 -12.18 -24.42
C GLY A 131 -43.15 -11.88 -25.92
N PHE A 132 -42.15 -11.11 -26.34
CA PHE A 132 -41.88 -10.86 -27.75
C PHE A 132 -41.32 -12.08 -28.50
N PHE A 133 -40.46 -12.88 -27.87
CA PHE A 133 -39.83 -14.05 -28.52
C PHE A 133 -40.74 -15.29 -28.57
N LYS A 134 -41.46 -15.57 -27.49
CA LYS A 134 -42.28 -16.79 -27.33
C LYS A 134 -43.79 -16.55 -27.44
N GLY A 135 -44.20 -15.28 -27.46
CA GLY A 135 -45.59 -14.85 -27.48
C GLY A 135 -46.17 -14.64 -26.09
N PHE A 136 -46.90 -13.54 -25.92
CA PHE A 136 -47.51 -13.13 -24.63
C PHE A 136 -48.54 -14.12 -24.08
N HIS A 137 -49.08 -15.02 -24.90
CA HIS A 137 -50.01 -16.08 -24.47
C HIS A 137 -49.37 -17.11 -23.53
N GLN A 138 -48.03 -17.20 -23.52
CA GLN A 138 -47.30 -18.09 -22.60
C GLN A 138 -47.06 -17.45 -21.23
N ILE A 139 -47.27 -16.14 -21.08
CA ILE A 139 -47.03 -15.43 -19.82
C ILE A 139 -48.28 -15.58 -18.94
N SER A 140 -48.11 -16.29 -17.83
CA SER A 140 -49.17 -16.47 -16.84
C SER A 140 -49.19 -15.30 -15.85
N TYR A 141 -50.34 -15.08 -15.21
CA TYR A 141 -50.47 -14.08 -14.14
C TYR A 141 -49.46 -14.32 -13.00
N SER A 142 -49.16 -15.57 -12.68
CA SER A 142 -48.13 -15.96 -11.71
C SER A 142 -46.74 -15.44 -12.07
N ASP A 143 -46.40 -15.38 -13.36
CA ASP A 143 -45.08 -14.93 -13.81
C ASP A 143 -44.92 -13.43 -13.59
N VAL A 144 -45.97 -12.66 -13.92
CA VAL A 144 -46.01 -11.21 -13.68
C VAL A 144 -45.93 -10.92 -12.18
N TYR A 145 -46.67 -11.66 -11.35
CA TYR A 145 -46.64 -11.51 -9.90
C TYR A 145 -45.26 -11.83 -9.30
N ASN A 146 -44.65 -12.94 -9.72
CA ASN A 146 -43.32 -13.34 -9.26
C ASN A 146 -42.24 -12.33 -9.67
N VAL A 147 -42.31 -11.81 -10.90
CA VAL A 147 -41.39 -10.78 -11.40
C VAL A 147 -41.56 -9.47 -10.65
N PHE A 148 -42.80 -9.09 -10.30
CA PHE A 148 -43.05 -7.90 -9.48
C PHE A 148 -42.43 -8.03 -8.08
N ILE A 149 -42.59 -9.18 -7.41
CA ILE A 149 -41.95 -9.47 -6.12
C ILE A 149 -40.42 -9.48 -6.26
N ALA A 150 -39.89 -10.14 -7.28
CA ALA A 150 -38.46 -10.21 -7.56
C ALA A 150 -37.86 -8.80 -7.74
N PHE A 151 -38.53 -7.94 -8.49
CA PHE A 151 -38.12 -6.55 -8.69
C PHE A 151 -38.10 -5.76 -7.37
N CYS A 152 -39.17 -5.84 -6.58
CA CYS A 152 -39.27 -5.12 -5.31
C CYS A 152 -38.24 -5.60 -4.28
N SER A 153 -38.03 -6.92 -4.18
CA SER A 153 -37.00 -7.50 -3.33
C SER A 153 -35.59 -7.12 -3.81
N GLY A 154 -35.34 -7.08 -5.12
CA GLY A 154 -34.08 -6.62 -5.69
C GLY A 154 -33.72 -5.18 -5.29
N LEU A 155 -34.70 -4.26 -5.34
CA LEU A 155 -34.49 -2.88 -4.90
C LEU A 155 -34.16 -2.78 -3.41
N LEU A 156 -34.87 -3.52 -2.55
CA LEU A 156 -34.59 -3.57 -1.11
C LEU A 156 -33.20 -4.12 -0.82
N ILE A 157 -32.84 -5.24 -1.46
CA ILE A 157 -31.54 -5.89 -1.34
C ILE A 157 -30.40 -4.95 -1.81
N SER A 158 -30.65 -4.11 -2.83
CA SER A 158 -29.69 -3.11 -3.31
C SER A 158 -29.35 -2.06 -2.24
N VAL A 159 -30.35 -1.56 -1.52
CA VAL A 159 -30.14 -0.61 -0.41
C VAL A 159 -29.38 -1.26 0.74
N ILE A 160 -29.75 -2.51 1.08
CA ILE A 160 -29.11 -3.27 2.16
C ILE A 160 -27.64 -3.56 1.82
N SER A 161 -27.33 -4.00 0.59
CA SER A 161 -25.93 -4.21 0.14
C SER A 161 -25.11 -2.95 0.29
N TYR A 162 -25.63 -1.83 -0.22
CA TYR A 162 -24.92 -0.55 -0.16
C TYR A 162 -24.59 -0.17 1.29
N GLN A 163 -25.57 -0.28 2.20
CA GLN A 163 -25.36 0.03 3.61
C GLN A 163 -24.37 -0.93 4.28
N MET A 164 -24.41 -2.22 3.95
CA MET A 164 -23.50 -3.23 4.46
C MET A 164 -22.05 -2.95 4.04
N VAL A 165 -21.82 -2.66 2.75
CA VAL A 165 -20.51 -2.27 2.21
C VAL A 165 -19.98 -1.01 2.89
N LYS A 166 -20.84 0.00 3.05
CA LYS A 166 -20.48 1.25 3.73
C LYS A 166 -20.05 1.03 5.18
N HIS A 167 -20.78 0.20 5.94
CA HIS A 167 -20.42 -0.12 7.32
C HIS A 167 -19.14 -0.94 7.42
N LEU A 168 -18.93 -1.90 6.52
CA LEU A 168 -17.69 -2.68 6.45
C LEU A 168 -16.49 -1.77 6.20
N TYR A 169 -16.59 -0.88 5.22
CA TYR A 169 -15.54 0.09 4.91
C TYR A 169 -15.25 1.00 6.10
N ALA A 170 -16.28 1.57 6.73
CA ALA A 170 -16.12 2.45 7.89
C ALA A 170 -15.45 1.73 9.07
N THR A 171 -15.84 0.48 9.35
CA THR A 171 -15.27 -0.34 10.43
C THR A 171 -13.80 -0.66 10.14
N LEU A 172 -13.48 -1.03 8.90
CA LEU A 172 -12.10 -1.28 8.46
C LEU A 172 -11.22 -0.03 8.64
N VAL A 173 -11.69 1.13 8.18
CA VAL A 173 -10.94 2.39 8.31
C VAL A 173 -10.74 2.77 9.78
N LYS A 174 -11.79 2.63 10.61
CA LYS A 174 -11.71 2.90 12.06
C LYS A 174 -10.69 1.97 12.73
N TYR A 175 -10.69 0.69 12.35
CA TYR A 175 -9.74 -0.30 12.85
C TYR A 175 -8.29 0.05 12.46
N LEU A 176 -8.04 0.35 11.18
CA LEU A 176 -6.71 0.73 10.69
C LEU A 176 -6.18 1.98 11.42
N LYS A 177 -7.03 3.00 11.60
CA LYS A 177 -6.67 4.22 12.34
C LYS A 177 -6.33 3.92 13.80
N TRP A 178 -7.12 3.08 14.47
CA TRP A 178 -6.88 2.69 15.85
C TRP A 178 -5.57 1.90 16.01
N ASN A 179 -5.27 1.00 15.08
CA ASN A 179 -4.03 0.23 15.08
C ASN A 179 -2.79 1.14 14.91
N ILE A 180 -2.84 2.09 13.97
CA ILE A 180 -1.76 3.08 13.78
C ILE A 180 -1.58 3.96 15.02
N ALA A 181 -2.67 4.40 15.65
CA ALA A 181 -2.59 5.24 16.85
C ALA A 181 -1.96 4.52 18.05
N ILE A 182 -2.12 3.19 18.16
CA ILE A 182 -1.47 2.40 19.20
C ILE A 182 0.03 2.25 18.94
N LEU A 183 0.45 2.10 17.69
CA LEU A 183 1.86 1.95 17.32
C LEU A 183 2.69 3.24 17.49
N GLN A 184 2.02 4.39 17.52
CA GLN A 184 2.64 5.70 17.74
C GLN A 184 2.73 6.09 19.23
N ARG A 185 2.25 5.24 20.14
CA ARG A 185 2.42 5.38 21.60
C ARG A 185 3.51 4.46 22.10
#